data_AF-A0A258KEN7-F1
#
_entry.id   AF-A0A258KEN7-F1
#
_cell.length_a   1.000
_cell.length_b   1.000
_cell.length_c   1.000
_cell.angle_alpha   90.00
_cell.angle_beta   90.00
_cell.angle_gamma   90.00
#
_symmetry.space_group_name_H-M   'P 1'
#
loop_
_entity.id
_entity.type
_entity.pdbx_description
1 polymer ?
#
loop_
_entity_poly.entity_id
_entity_poly.type
_entity_poly.pdbx_seq_one_letter_code
_entity_poly.pdbx_strand_id
1 'polypeptide(L)'
;MIEWLKTIDEQLLIAINRHHSTACDHLMWFASGDKSWLGLYAFLLLLLIIQFKKQSWWLIVLIIPLIAVSDQLASSVLKPWVMRLRPSHEPA
;
A
#
# COMPACT_ATOMS: atom_id res chain seq x y z
N MET A 1 -14.54 2.27 -23.25
CA MET A 1 -13.14 2.02 -22.82
C MET A 1 -13.00 1.90 -21.31
N ILE A 2 -13.53 2.84 -20.52
CA ILE A 2 -13.50 2.77 -19.05
C ILE A 2 -14.28 1.55 -18.52
N GLU A 3 -15.44 1.24 -19.09
CA GLU A 3 -16.23 0.06 -18.73
C GLU A 3 -15.49 -1.26 -18.98
N TRP A 4 -14.82 -1.40 -20.13
CA TRP A 4 -13.99 -2.57 -20.43
C TRP A 4 -12.87 -2.76 -19.41
N LEU A 5 -12.22 -1.67 -18.98
CA LEU A 5 -11.19 -1.71 -17.95
C LEU A 5 -11.79 -2.10 -16.58
N LYS A 6 -12.99 -1.62 -16.25
CA LYS A 6 -13.73 -2.02 -15.04
C LYS A 6 -14.03 -3.51 -15.05
N THR A 7 -14.53 -4.05 -16.17
CA THR A 7 -14.80 -5.48 -16.32
C THR A 7 -13.54 -6.33 -16.12
N ILE A 8 -12.38 -5.88 -16.62
CA ILE A 8 -11.11 -6.58 -16.42
C ILE A 8 -10.69 -6.54 -14.94
N ASP A 9 -10.77 -5.38 -14.29
CA ASP A 9 -10.46 -5.22 -12.86
C ASP A 9 -11.30 -6.19 -12.00
N GLU A 10 -12.62 -6.26 -12.26
CA GLU A 10 -13.54 -7.16 -11.59
C GLU A 10 -13.22 -8.65 -11.84
N GLN A 11 -12.99 -9.02 -13.11
CA GLN A 11 -12.67 -10.40 -13.47
C GLN A 11 -11.36 -10.87 -12.83
N LEU A 12 -10.33 -10.02 -12.81
CA LEU A 12 -9.06 -10.32 -12.17
C LEU A 12 -9.23 -10.49 -10.65
N LEU A 13 -9.96 -9.59 -9.99
CA LEU A 13 -10.22 -9.69 -8.56
C LEU A 13 -10.95 -11.00 -8.21
N ILE A 14 -11.97 -11.35 -8.99
CA ILE A 14 -12.74 -12.57 -8.78
C ILE A 14 -11.89 -13.81 -9.08
N ALA A 15 -11.04 -13.78 -10.11
CA ALA A 15 -10.14 -14.88 -10.43
C ALA A 15 -9.16 -15.14 -9.28
N ILE A 16 -8.55 -14.08 -8.73
CA ILE A 16 -7.63 -14.19 -7.58
C ILE A 16 -8.38 -14.73 -6.35
N ASN A 17 -9.55 -14.15 -6.01
CA ASN A 17 -10.34 -14.60 -4.86
C ASN A 17 -10.82 -16.06 -4.97
N ARG A 18 -11.13 -16.56 -6.17
CA ARG A 18 -11.55 -17.96 -6.35
C ARG A 18 -10.42 -18.96 -6.04
N HIS A 19 -9.17 -18.56 -6.20
CA HIS A 19 -8.00 -19.37 -5.88
C HIS A 19 -7.46 -19.15 -4.46
N HIS A 20 -8.31 -18.69 -3.53
CA HIS A 20 -7.93 -18.58 -2.13
C HIS A 20 -7.58 -19.96 -1.54
N SER A 21 -6.67 -19.95 -0.58
CA SER A 21 -6.30 -21.12 0.22
C SER A 21 -5.95 -20.63 1.62
N THR A 22 -6.19 -21.46 2.64
CA THR A 22 -5.95 -21.07 4.04
C THR A 22 -4.54 -20.54 4.29
N ALA A 23 -3.52 -21.17 3.69
CA ALA A 23 -2.14 -20.70 3.77
C ALA A 23 -1.94 -19.32 3.09
N CYS A 24 -2.54 -19.11 1.91
CA CYS A 24 -2.48 -17.84 1.21
C CYS A 24 -3.23 -16.74 1.97
N ASP A 25 -4.37 -17.05 2.58
CA ASP A 25 -5.14 -16.11 3.39
C ASP A 25 -4.33 -15.63 4.59
N HIS A 26 -3.65 -16.54 5.30
CA HIS A 26 -2.74 -16.17 6.39
C HIS A 26 -1.60 -15.26 5.92
N LEU A 27 -1.01 -15.54 4.75
CA LEU A 27 0.02 -14.68 4.16
C LEU A 27 -0.54 -13.30 3.76
N MET A 28 -1.73 -13.23 3.16
CA MET A 28 -2.37 -11.96 2.80
C MET A 28 -2.71 -11.13 4.03
N TRP A 29 -3.20 -11.76 5.11
CA TRP A 29 -3.44 -11.11 6.39
C TRP A 29 -2.15 -10.59 7.02
N PHE A 30 -1.08 -11.39 7.00
CA PHE A 30 0.24 -10.95 7.45
C PHE A 30 0.75 -9.75 6.64
N ALA A 31 0.70 -9.84 5.31
CA ALA A 31 1.17 -8.78 4.42
C ALA A 31 0.34 -7.48 4.52
N SER A 32 -0.96 -7.58 4.83
CA SER A 32 -1.84 -6.42 5.02
C SER A 32 -1.70 -5.77 6.40
N GLY A 33 -1.07 -6.45 7.36
CA GLY A 33 -0.91 -5.94 8.71
C GLY A 33 0.18 -4.87 8.81
N ASP A 34 -0.18 -3.70 9.35
CA ASP A 34 0.75 -2.56 9.50
C ASP A 34 2.02 -2.92 10.29
N LYS A 35 1.87 -3.75 11.33
CA LYS A 35 2.96 -4.14 12.23
C LYS A 35 3.93 -5.13 11.60
N SER A 36 3.49 -5.91 10.61
CA SER A 36 4.31 -6.93 9.96
C SER A 36 5.53 -6.33 9.25
N TRP A 37 5.40 -5.08 8.79
CA TRP A 37 6.45 -4.37 8.05
C TRP A 37 7.42 -3.59 8.94
N LEU A 38 7.16 -3.49 10.26
CA LEU A 38 8.03 -2.75 11.17
C LEU A 38 9.48 -3.24 11.15
N GLY A 39 9.67 -4.56 11.11
CA GLY A 39 11.01 -5.16 11.02
C GLY A 39 11.75 -4.76 9.74
N LEU A 40 11.04 -4.74 8.61
CA LEU A 40 11.59 -4.31 7.33
C LEU A 40 11.92 -2.80 7.33
N TYR A 41 11.03 -1.96 7.87
CA TYR A 41 11.30 -0.52 7.99
C TYR A 41 12.49 -0.23 8.91
N ALA A 42 12.61 -0.94 10.03
CA ALA A 42 13.76 -0.83 10.92
C ALA A 42 15.06 -1.28 10.24
N PHE A 43 15.02 -2.37 9.47
CA PHE A 43 16.15 -2.85 8.68
C PHE A 43 16.59 -1.83 7.62
N LEU A 44 15.64 -1.26 6.86
CA LEU A 44 15.94 -0.21 5.87
C LEU A 44 16.52 1.05 6.52
N LEU A 45 15.97 1.46 7.66
CA LEU A 45 16.49 2.58 8.44
C LEU A 45 17.93 2.32 8.90
N LEU A 46 18.21 1.12 9.41
CA LEU A 46 19.55 0.71 9.82
C LEU A 46 20.52 0.71 8.63
N LEU A 47 20.15 0.14 7.49
CA LEU A 47 20.97 0.17 6.27
C LEU A 47 21.27 1.60 5.83
N LEU A 48 20.27 2.49 5.89
CA LEU A 48 20.42 3.90 5.55
C LEU A 48 21.43 4.58 6.50
N ILE A 49 21.36 4.30 7.80
CA ILE A 49 22.30 4.84 8.80
C ILE A 49 23.72 4.30 8.58
N ILE A 50 23.88 3.00 8.32
CA ILE A 50 25.21 2.39 8.08
C ILE A 50 25.87 2.96 6.83
N GLN A 51 25.09 3.12 5.74
CA GLN A 51 25.60 3.57 4.46
C GLN A 51 25.96 5.07 4.46
N PHE A 52 25.06 5.92 4.97
CA PHE A 52 25.21 7.37 4.90
C PHE A 52 25.78 8.00 6.18
N LYS A 53 25.91 7.22 7.27
CA LYS A 53 26.51 7.64 8.55
C LYS A 53 25.92 8.96 9.05
N LYS A 54 26.72 10.02 9.16
CA LYS A 54 26.28 11.35 9.63
C LYS A 54 25.31 12.06 8.67
N GLN A 55 25.32 11.70 7.38
CA GLN A 55 24.42 12.28 6.37
C GLN A 55 23.01 11.67 6.43
N SER A 56 22.85 10.52 7.10
CA SER A 56 21.56 9.84 7.25
C SER A 56 20.49 10.72 7.89
N TRP A 57 20.88 11.59 8.83
CA TRP A 57 19.95 12.47 9.54
C TRP A 57 19.15 13.37 8.58
N TRP A 58 19.83 14.03 7.64
CA TRP A 58 19.16 14.89 6.67
C TRP A 58 18.23 14.08 5.74
N LEU A 59 18.64 12.88 5.34
CA LEU A 59 17.78 11.99 4.54
C LEU A 59 16.53 11.57 5.32
N ILE A 60 16.66 11.20 6.58
CA ILE A 60 15.52 10.82 7.44
C ILE A 60 14.54 12.01 7.57
N VAL A 61 15.08 13.21 7.82
CA VAL A 61 14.29 14.45 7.93
C VAL A 61 13.55 14.78 6.63
N LEU A 62 14.07 14.38 5.46
CA LEU A 62 13.38 14.58 4.18
C LEU A 62 12.38 13.45 3.86
N ILE A 63 12.68 12.21 4.22
CA ILE A 63 11.84 11.04 3.94
C ILE A 63 10.54 11.09 4.74
N ILE A 64 10.60 11.44 6.03
CA ILE A 64 9.42 11.49 6.90
C ILE A 64 8.32 12.42 6.34
N PRO A 65 8.58 13.71 6.05
CA PRO A 65 7.56 14.59 5.47
C PRO A 65 7.18 14.16 4.06
N LEU A 66 8.08 13.59 3.26
CA LEU A 66 7.73 13.06 1.94
C LEU A 66 6.68 11.95 2.03
N ILE A 67 6.84 11.01 2.96
CA ILE A 67 5.86 9.93 3.19
C ILE A 67 4.54 10.53 3.69
N ALA A 68 4.59 11.42 4.69
CA ALA A 68 3.39 12.03 5.25
C ALA A 68 2.60 12.85 4.22
N VAL A 69 3.28 13.67 3.41
CA VAL A 69 2.67 14.45 2.34
C VAL A 69 2.08 13.52 1.29
N SER A 70 2.79 12.47 0.89
CA SER A 70 2.28 11.51 -0.10
C SER A 70 1.01 10.81 0.38
N ASP A 71 0.98 10.33 1.63
CA ASP A 71 -0.19 9.66 2.19
C ASP A 71 -1.35 10.64 2.38
N GLN A 72 -1.09 11.85 2.88
CA GLN A 72 -2.13 12.85 3.08
C GLN A 72 -2.72 13.34 1.75
N LEU A 73 -1.90 13.54 0.73
CA LEU A 73 -2.35 13.92 -0.61
C LEU A 73 -3.21 12.80 -1.21
N ALA A 74 -2.77 11.55 -1.13
CA ALA A 74 -3.56 10.43 -1.62
C ALA A 74 -4.90 10.31 -0.87
N SER A 75 -4.87 10.41 0.46
CA SER A 75 -6.04 10.21 1.31
C SER A 75 -7.03 11.36 1.31
N SER A 76 -6.56 12.61 1.26
CA SER A 76 -7.39 13.81 1.41
C SER A 76 -7.78 14.45 0.09
N VAL A 77 -6.95 14.30 -0.94
CA VAL A 77 -7.18 14.94 -2.24
C VAL A 77 -7.61 13.91 -3.26
N LEU A 78 -6.80 12.88 -3.50
CA LEU A 78 -7.06 11.94 -4.59
C LEU A 78 -8.28 11.05 -4.33
N LYS A 79 -8.40 10.45 -3.13
CA LYS A 79 -9.54 9.57 -2.80
C LYS A 79 -10.89 10.31 -2.91
N PRO A 80 -11.07 11.52 -2.33
CA PRO A 80 -12.35 12.25 -2.45
C PRO A 80 -12.58 12.85 -3.83
N TRP A 81 -11.54 13.12 -4.62
CA TRP A 81 -11.71 13.67 -5.97
C TRP A 81 -12.14 12.60 -6.98
N VAL A 82 -11.57 11.40 -6.88
CA VAL A 82 -11.88 10.29 -7.81
C VAL A 82 -13.16 9.55 -7.40
N MET A 83 -13.48 9.46 -6.10
CA MET A 83 -14.69 8.80 -5.57
C MET A 83 -14.91 7.37 -6.08
N ARG A 84 -13.83 6.62 -6.35
CA ARG A 84 -13.94 5.21 -6.75
C ARG A 84 -14.44 4.36 -5.58
N LEU A 85 -15.51 3.59 -5.82
CA LEU A 85 -16.00 2.60 -4.86
C LEU A 85 -15.04 1.42 -4.73
N ARG A 86 -14.91 0.89 -3.51
CA ARG A 86 -14.28 -0.42 -3.33
C ARG A 86 -15.24 -1.52 -3.81
N PRO A 87 -14.75 -2.65 -4.32
CA PRO A 87 -15.57 -3.78 -4.77
C PRO A 87 -16.63 -4.25 -3.76
N SER A 88 -16.36 -4.11 -2.45
CA SER A 88 -17.30 -4.48 -1.38
C SER A 88 -18.50 -3.54 -1.22
N HIS A 89 -18.49 -2.38 -1.87
CA HIS A 89 -19.53 -1.34 -1.76
C HIS A 89 -20.18 -1.03 -3.12
N GLU A 90 -19.91 -1.85 -4.15
CA GLU A 90 -20.60 -1.68 -5.43
C GLU A 90 -22.09 -2.08 -5.27
N PRO A 91 -23.04 -1.25 -5.71
CA PRO A 91 -24.46 -1.61 -5.69
C PRO A 91 -24.74 -2.76 -6.66
N ALA A 92 -25.58 -3.70 -6.21
CA ALA A 92 -26.02 -4.85 -7.00
C ALA A 92 -26.94 -4.47 -8.17
#